data_AF-A0A9F7RGW9-F1
#
_entry.id   AF-A0A9F7RGW9-F1
#
_cell.length_a   1.000
_cell.length_b   1.000
_cell.length_c   1.000
_cell.angle_alpha   90.00
_cell.angle_beta   90.00
_cell.angle_gamma   90.00
#
_symmetry.space_group_name_H-M   'P 1'
#
loop_
_entity.id
_entity.type
_entity.pdbx_description
1 polymer ?
#
loop_
_entity_poly.entity_id
_entity_poly.type
_entity_poly.pdbx_seq_one_letter_code
_entity_poly.pdbx_strand_id
1 'polypeptide(L)'
;MGETIQKFLQNNSIHTVSSRAFSGLFRLRKLFLSQNYITSLVPDVFRDLHKLQWLVLDHNPIRSISHDIFSGLKSLMFLSLVNTSLVQLSEPSLCNYMPLLSWLDFAENHIEVLNYSTLMTCSELTVLLFLFLRSLRENKIRTLPENTFQSLGALAELDLSCNRIADLPNNIFENLKSLLKLNISHNPLLHIHAGHFDHLVQLESLGLEDIEIPDIQTKMFLPMGKLSYIYFKDFQYCSYAPHVRKCKPNTDGISSFEDLLANMILRVSVWVMAFITCFGNLFVIGMRSCIRAENHLHAVCIKVLCCADCLMGVYLFFLGVFDMKFRGEYNRNALLWMESQECRTIGFLSMLSSEVSVLLLTYLTLEKFLVIVFPFSHLRPGKLQTGVVLVSIWLLGLLIAGVPLLSDDLFGNYYGRNGVCFPLHSDRLEKPTAKGYSTGIFLGLNLLAFLVIVFCYSSMFYSIYKTGINTTDVRNRLHKDVAVANRFFFIVFSDALCWIPIFLVKTFSLLKMEIPGTINSWVVIFILPINSALNPILYTLTTSFFREQVELLLCRWQRSSSLMKDRKSLTSTTIYMDPSRHTFYHSKGKMSRVTYPDADAQYD
;
A
#
# COMPACT_ATOMS: atom_id res chain seq x y z
N MET A 1 53.85 35.74 24.03
CA MET A 1 53.35 35.30 22.72
C MET A 1 52.49 34.08 22.95
N GLY A 2 51.18 34.19 22.77
CA GLY A 2 50.23 33.11 23.03
C GLY A 2 50.42 31.95 22.04
N GLU A 3 50.50 30.74 22.56
CA GLU A 3 50.70 29.51 21.78
C GLU A 3 49.40 29.12 21.07
N THR A 4 49.31 29.35 19.75
CA THR A 4 48.10 29.01 18.99
C THR A 4 48.00 27.51 18.73
N ILE A 5 47.13 26.83 19.46
CA ILE A 5 46.86 25.38 19.32
C ILE A 5 45.76 25.12 18.29
N GLN A 6 44.87 26.08 18.05
CA GLN A 6 43.74 25.95 17.13
C GLN A 6 43.59 27.21 16.30
N LYS A 7 43.26 27.08 15.01
CA LYS A 7 43.05 28.20 14.10
C LYS A 7 41.76 28.02 13.33
N PHE A 8 40.86 28.99 13.49
CA PHE A 8 39.54 29.04 12.88
C PHE A 8 39.56 30.07 11.75
N LEU A 9 39.46 29.60 10.51
CA LEU A 9 39.44 30.42 9.29
C LEU A 9 38.19 30.14 8.45
N GLN A 10 37.19 29.48 9.02
CA GLN A 10 35.93 29.21 8.35
C GLN A 10 35.12 30.47 8.06
N ASN A 11 34.35 30.47 6.97
CA ASN A 11 33.44 31.57 6.59
C ASN A 11 34.14 32.94 6.43
N ASN A 12 35.30 32.98 5.77
CA ASN A 12 36.09 34.19 5.55
C ASN A 12 36.28 34.55 4.07
N SER A 13 35.48 33.96 3.16
CA SER A 13 35.57 34.18 1.71
C SER A 13 36.99 33.99 1.14
N ILE A 14 37.78 33.08 1.72
CA ILE A 14 39.17 32.86 1.31
C ILE A 14 39.19 32.18 -0.05
N HIS A 15 39.84 32.80 -1.04
CA HIS A 15 39.97 32.24 -2.39
C HIS A 15 41.28 31.46 -2.59
N THR A 16 42.36 31.92 -1.97
CA THR A 16 43.70 31.35 -2.14
C THR A 16 44.42 31.26 -0.80
N VAL A 17 45.20 30.20 -0.64
CA VAL A 17 46.08 29.99 0.52
C VAL A 17 47.52 30.05 0.01
N SER A 18 48.28 31.03 0.49
CA SER A 18 49.71 31.16 0.15
C SER A 18 50.53 29.98 0.69
N SER A 19 51.59 29.58 -0.02
CA SER A 19 52.48 28.47 0.38
C SER A 19 53.12 28.63 1.75
N ARG A 20 53.21 29.87 2.27
CA ARG A 20 53.76 30.17 3.60
C ARG A 20 52.70 30.56 4.63
N ALA A 21 51.41 30.45 4.30
CA ALA A 21 50.32 30.92 5.17
C ALA A 21 50.30 30.26 6.57
N PHE A 22 50.84 29.04 6.68
CA PHE A 22 50.92 28.27 7.92
C PHE A 22 52.35 27.94 8.36
N SER A 23 53.36 28.55 7.73
CA SER A 23 54.75 28.29 8.10
C SER A 23 55.04 28.74 9.53
N GLY A 24 55.84 27.96 10.25
CA GLY A 24 56.20 28.21 11.65
C GLY A 24 55.16 27.80 12.69
N LEU A 25 53.97 27.31 12.29
CA LEU A 25 52.90 26.91 13.21
C LEU A 25 53.07 25.47 13.76
N PHE A 26 54.28 25.13 14.24
CA PHE A 26 54.67 23.77 14.65
C PHE A 26 53.85 23.15 15.80
N ARG A 27 53.09 23.96 16.54
CA ARG A 27 52.26 23.53 17.68
C ARG A 27 50.77 23.45 17.36
N LEU A 28 50.35 23.81 16.15
CA LEU A 28 48.94 23.81 15.75
C LEU A 28 48.40 22.37 15.74
N ARG A 29 47.23 22.18 16.34
CA ARG A 29 46.52 20.88 16.44
C ARG A 29 45.23 20.83 15.64
N LYS A 30 44.52 21.95 15.50
CA LYS A 30 43.26 22.01 14.75
C LYS A 30 43.24 23.17 13.78
N LEU A 31 42.90 22.90 12.52
CA LEU A 31 42.78 23.90 11.46
C LEU A 31 41.44 23.74 10.76
N PHE A 32 40.63 24.79 10.81
CA PHE A 32 39.32 24.85 10.18
C PHE A 32 39.36 25.89 9.05
N LEU A 33 39.14 25.43 7.82
CA LEU A 33 39.14 26.24 6.60
C LEU A 33 37.80 26.11 5.84
N SER A 34 36.77 25.58 6.50
CA SER A 34 35.49 25.27 5.87
C SER A 34 34.72 26.52 5.40
N GLN A 35 33.81 26.35 4.44
CA GLN A 35 32.94 27.43 3.94
C GLN A 35 33.74 28.63 3.44
N ASN A 36 34.67 28.38 2.53
CA ASN A 36 35.43 29.39 1.83
C ASN A 36 35.33 29.13 0.30
N TYR A 37 36.11 29.85 -0.50
CA TYR A 37 36.12 29.72 -1.95
C TYR A 37 37.47 29.17 -2.45
N ILE A 38 38.11 28.31 -1.65
CA ILE A 38 39.41 27.74 -1.98
C ILE A 38 39.23 26.76 -3.14
N THR A 39 39.87 27.04 -4.27
CA THR A 39 39.78 26.21 -5.48
C THR A 39 40.92 25.19 -5.59
N SER A 40 42.06 25.49 -4.99
CA SER A 40 43.25 24.63 -4.98
C SER A 40 44.14 24.95 -3.78
N LEU A 41 44.89 23.95 -3.34
CA LEU A 41 45.95 24.08 -2.33
C LEU A 41 47.28 23.77 -3.00
N VAL A 42 48.30 24.56 -2.69
CA VAL A 42 49.65 24.36 -3.22
C VAL A 42 50.37 23.24 -2.46
N PRO A 43 51.30 22.50 -3.10
CA PRO A 43 52.14 21.52 -2.42
C PRO A 43 52.85 22.09 -1.20
N ASP A 44 53.09 21.25 -0.18
CA ASP A 44 53.79 21.60 1.07
C ASP A 44 53.16 22.75 1.90
N VAL A 45 51.94 23.21 1.59
CA VAL A 45 51.27 24.29 2.33
C VAL A 45 51.11 24.01 3.83
N PHE A 46 51.10 22.72 4.21
CA PHE A 46 51.00 22.25 5.59
C PHE A 46 52.31 21.67 6.17
N ARG A 47 53.45 21.87 5.49
CA ARG A 47 54.72 21.21 5.80
C ARG A 47 55.16 21.31 7.25
N ASP A 48 55.00 22.48 7.88
CA ASP A 48 55.44 22.72 9.26
C ASP A 48 54.44 22.21 10.32
N LEU A 49 53.25 21.74 9.92
CA LEU A 49 52.13 21.40 10.80
C LEU A 49 52.22 19.97 11.36
N HIS A 50 53.39 19.56 11.86
CA HIS A 50 53.66 18.17 12.29
C HIS A 50 52.78 17.66 13.43
N LYS A 51 52.21 18.56 14.25
CA LYS A 51 51.32 18.26 15.38
C LYS A 51 49.83 18.42 15.05
N LEU A 52 49.49 18.72 13.79
CA LEU A 52 48.10 18.88 13.39
C LEU A 52 47.38 17.55 13.49
N GLN A 53 46.24 17.55 14.15
CA GLN A 53 45.40 16.39 14.40
C GLN A 53 44.10 16.46 13.60
N TRP A 54 43.57 17.66 13.39
CA TRP A 54 42.28 17.91 12.73
C TRP A 54 42.46 18.94 11.61
N LEU A 55 42.07 18.54 10.39
CA LEU A 55 42.01 19.41 9.23
C LEU A 55 40.62 19.32 8.59
N VAL A 56 39.92 20.46 8.56
CA VAL A 56 38.56 20.56 7.99
C VAL A 56 38.56 21.53 6.84
N LEU A 57 38.28 21.03 5.63
CA LEU A 57 38.30 21.79 4.37
C LEU A 57 36.93 21.86 3.69
N ASP A 58 35.88 21.44 4.40
CA ASP A 58 34.53 21.29 3.85
C ASP A 58 34.00 22.54 3.15
N HIS A 59 33.11 22.36 2.18
CA HIS A 59 32.44 23.46 1.48
C HIS A 59 33.45 24.45 0.85
N ASN A 60 34.42 23.92 0.11
CA ASN A 60 35.36 24.67 -0.72
C ASN A 60 35.43 24.03 -2.10
N PRO A 61 35.41 24.76 -3.22
CA PRO A 61 35.39 24.18 -4.57
C PRO A 61 36.74 23.58 -5.04
N ILE A 62 37.32 22.65 -4.25
CA ILE A 62 38.57 21.94 -4.52
C ILE A 62 38.32 20.77 -5.47
N ARG A 63 38.58 20.97 -6.77
CA ARG A 63 38.33 19.96 -7.81
C ARG A 63 39.24 18.72 -7.73
N SER A 64 40.47 18.91 -7.27
CA SER A 64 41.50 17.87 -7.22
C SER A 64 42.46 18.14 -6.06
N ILE A 65 42.93 17.06 -5.44
CA ILE A 65 43.93 17.10 -4.39
C ILE A 65 45.09 16.21 -4.82
N SER A 66 46.31 16.75 -4.76
CA SER A 66 47.54 15.99 -4.90
C SER A 66 48.06 15.57 -3.51
N HIS A 67 48.68 14.39 -3.45
CA HIS A 67 49.15 13.78 -2.20
C HIS A 67 50.21 14.64 -1.47
N ASP A 68 51.03 15.39 -2.20
CA ASP A 68 52.07 16.30 -1.68
C ASP A 68 51.55 17.53 -0.91
N ILE A 69 50.25 17.87 -1.05
CA ILE A 69 49.62 18.93 -0.25
C ILE A 69 49.67 18.60 1.24
N PHE A 70 49.56 17.31 1.60
CA PHE A 70 49.54 16.83 2.99
C PHE A 70 50.92 16.53 3.56
N SER A 71 51.99 16.86 2.83
CA SER A 71 53.37 16.76 3.31
C SER A 71 53.52 17.41 4.69
N GLY A 72 54.16 16.70 5.62
CA GLY A 72 54.41 17.16 6.98
C GLY A 72 53.33 16.81 8.02
N LEU A 73 52.14 16.34 7.62
CA LEU A 73 50.99 16.06 8.51
C LEU A 73 51.08 14.71 9.27
N LYS A 74 52.22 14.48 9.94
CA LYS A 74 52.54 13.21 10.59
C LYS A 74 51.63 12.80 11.76
N SER A 75 50.90 13.74 12.36
CA SER A 75 50.00 13.50 13.51
C SER A 75 48.51 13.60 13.16
N LEU A 76 48.17 13.71 11.87
CA LEU A 76 46.79 13.95 11.47
C LEU A 76 45.95 12.70 11.71
N MET A 77 44.83 12.88 12.41
CA MET A 77 43.88 11.80 12.73
C MET A 77 42.54 11.99 12.02
N PHE A 78 42.15 13.24 11.76
CA PHE A 78 40.87 13.60 11.17
C PHE A 78 41.06 14.53 9.96
N LEU A 79 40.59 14.08 8.80
CA LEU A 79 40.53 14.85 7.57
C LEU A 79 39.11 14.84 7.01
N SER A 80 38.53 16.02 6.83
CA SER A 80 37.21 16.20 6.24
C SER A 80 37.29 17.08 5.00
N LEU A 81 36.74 16.55 3.91
CA LEU A 81 36.70 17.14 2.56
C LEU A 81 35.28 17.11 2.00
N VAL A 82 34.29 17.36 2.87
CA VAL A 82 32.87 17.27 2.52
C VAL A 82 32.49 18.41 1.57
N ASN A 83 31.73 18.08 0.51
CA ASN A 83 31.25 19.07 -0.45
C ASN A 83 32.39 19.93 -1.03
N THR A 84 33.47 19.25 -1.47
CA THR A 84 34.61 19.94 -2.08
C THR A 84 34.61 19.89 -3.61
N SER A 85 33.66 19.19 -4.22
CA SER A 85 33.59 18.96 -5.68
C SER A 85 34.74 18.11 -6.23
N LEU A 86 35.33 17.24 -5.40
CA LEU A 86 36.40 16.34 -5.80
C LEU A 86 35.92 15.33 -6.85
N VAL A 87 36.66 15.18 -7.93
CA VAL A 87 36.36 14.20 -8.99
C VAL A 87 37.24 12.95 -8.89
N GLN A 88 38.48 13.13 -8.43
CA GLN A 88 39.47 12.04 -8.33
C GLN A 88 40.37 12.26 -7.11
N LEU A 89 40.77 11.15 -6.48
CA LEU A 89 41.73 11.11 -5.38
C LEU A 89 43.16 10.94 -5.93
N SER A 90 44.16 11.51 -5.25
CA SER A 90 45.56 11.44 -5.71
C SER A 90 46.11 10.02 -5.72
N GLU A 91 46.88 9.71 -6.77
CA GLU A 91 47.81 8.57 -6.83
C GLU A 91 49.23 9.05 -6.43
N PRO A 92 50.14 8.21 -5.89
CA PRO A 92 49.99 6.77 -5.65
C PRO A 92 49.22 6.40 -4.39
N SER A 93 49.28 7.15 -3.28
CA SER A 93 48.45 6.89 -2.08
C SER A 93 48.27 8.13 -1.21
N LEU A 94 47.06 8.36 -0.70
CA LEU A 94 46.69 9.54 0.06
C LEU A 94 47.35 9.59 1.46
N CYS A 95 47.45 8.44 2.13
CA CYS A 95 47.90 8.36 3.53
C CYS A 95 49.42 8.32 3.71
N ASN A 96 50.19 8.36 2.62
CA ASN A 96 51.66 8.27 2.68
C ASN A 96 52.29 9.37 3.57
N TYR A 97 51.69 10.57 3.58
CA TYR A 97 52.12 11.69 4.43
C TYR A 97 51.31 11.84 5.73
N MET A 98 50.30 10.99 5.95
CA MET A 98 49.37 11.02 7.08
C MET A 98 49.20 9.60 7.66
N PRO A 99 50.26 9.00 8.22
CA PRO A 99 50.26 7.59 8.63
C PRO A 99 49.33 7.27 9.81
N LEU A 100 48.91 8.28 10.59
CA LEU A 100 48.02 8.14 11.75
C LEU A 100 46.56 8.50 11.44
N LEU A 101 46.20 8.63 10.16
CA LEU A 101 44.87 9.05 9.75
C LEU A 101 43.85 7.96 10.10
N SER A 102 42.91 8.31 10.97
CA SER A 102 41.90 7.39 11.52
C SER A 102 40.50 7.69 10.96
N TRP A 103 40.22 8.94 10.60
CA TRP A 103 38.94 9.39 10.06
C TRP A 103 39.11 10.15 8.75
N LEU A 104 38.43 9.69 7.70
CA LEU A 104 38.42 10.32 6.39
C LEU A 104 37.00 10.45 5.84
N ASP A 105 36.60 11.67 5.53
CA ASP A 105 35.27 11.99 5.02
C ASP A 105 35.33 12.66 3.65
N PHE A 106 34.72 12.00 2.66
CA PHE A 106 34.58 12.45 1.27
C PHE A 106 33.12 12.65 0.86
N ALA A 107 32.21 12.84 1.81
CA ALA A 107 30.81 13.04 1.49
C ALA A 107 30.55 14.24 0.56
N GLU A 108 29.47 14.17 -0.22
CA GLU A 108 29.03 15.22 -1.15
C GLU A 108 30.05 15.64 -2.24
N ASN A 109 30.89 14.72 -2.70
CA ASN A 109 31.83 14.97 -3.80
C ASN A 109 31.32 14.41 -5.14
N HIS A 110 32.19 14.31 -6.14
CA HIS A 110 31.91 13.80 -7.48
C HIS A 110 32.86 12.66 -7.85
N ILE A 111 33.31 11.89 -6.87
CA ILE A 111 34.27 10.81 -7.07
C ILE A 111 33.62 9.70 -7.91
N GLU A 112 34.25 9.35 -9.04
CA GLU A 112 33.72 8.33 -9.96
C GLU A 112 34.38 6.96 -9.80
N VAL A 113 35.64 6.93 -9.38
CA VAL A 113 36.46 5.71 -9.28
C VAL A 113 37.26 5.73 -7.99
N LEU A 114 37.24 4.63 -7.25
CA LEU A 114 38.08 4.38 -6.09
C LEU A 114 39.04 3.24 -6.42
N ASN A 115 40.32 3.55 -6.65
CA ASN A 115 41.35 2.56 -6.97
C ASN A 115 42.06 2.08 -5.70
N TYR A 116 42.51 0.82 -5.69
CA TYR A 116 43.28 0.25 -4.57
C TYR A 116 44.53 1.06 -4.21
N SER A 117 45.20 1.65 -5.20
CA SER A 117 46.40 2.48 -5.01
C SER A 117 46.11 3.63 -4.05
N THR A 118 44.98 4.33 -4.23
CA THR A 118 44.62 5.53 -3.47
C THR A 118 44.62 5.32 -1.95
N LEU A 119 44.21 4.13 -1.47
CA LEU A 119 44.07 3.79 -0.05
C LEU A 119 45.10 2.77 0.46
N MET A 120 46.06 2.33 -0.38
CA MET A 120 47.01 1.27 -0.04
C MET A 120 47.82 1.52 1.25
N THR A 121 48.13 2.77 1.58
CA THR A 121 48.92 3.12 2.78
C THR A 121 48.09 3.50 4.01
N CYS A 122 46.76 3.41 3.92
CA CYS A 122 45.84 3.87 4.98
C CYS A 122 45.55 2.78 6.03
N SER A 123 46.57 2.15 6.61
CA SER A 123 46.40 1.00 7.51
C SER A 123 45.72 1.31 8.85
N GLU A 124 45.86 2.54 9.34
CA GLU A 124 45.27 3.00 10.61
C GLU A 124 43.85 3.57 10.46
N LEU A 125 43.29 3.53 9.24
CA LEU A 125 41.99 4.13 8.96
C LEU A 125 40.87 3.31 9.62
N THR A 126 40.12 3.96 10.50
CA THR A 126 39.00 3.36 11.25
C THR A 126 37.64 3.75 10.68
N VAL A 127 37.52 4.94 10.07
CA VAL A 127 36.25 5.45 9.55
C VAL A 127 36.46 6.04 8.16
N LEU A 128 35.69 5.55 7.20
CA LEU A 128 35.69 6.02 5.81
C LEU A 128 34.25 6.26 5.34
N LEU A 129 33.94 7.53 5.06
CA LEU A 129 32.59 7.96 4.70
C LEU A 129 32.55 8.59 3.31
N PHE A 130 31.56 8.16 2.51
CA PHE A 130 31.23 8.77 1.22
C PHE A 130 29.82 9.36 1.14
N LEU A 131 28.98 9.13 2.16
CA LEU A 131 27.58 9.58 2.24
C LEU A 131 27.43 10.90 3.00
N PHE A 132 26.55 11.78 2.50
CA PHE A 132 25.77 12.68 3.37
C PHE A 132 24.30 12.65 2.93
N LEU A 133 23.41 12.34 3.86
CA LEU A 133 21.96 12.39 3.62
C LEU A 133 21.56 13.84 3.40
N ARG A 134 20.94 14.13 2.23
CA ARG A 134 20.26 15.40 1.85
C ARG A 134 21.02 16.37 0.93
N SER A 135 21.84 15.90 -0.01
CA SER A 135 22.53 16.76 -1.01
C SER A 135 22.19 16.45 -2.47
N LEU A 136 22.17 17.50 -3.31
CA LEU A 136 22.10 17.40 -4.79
C LEU A 136 23.45 16.99 -5.42
N ARG A 137 24.49 16.84 -4.60
CA ARG A 137 25.85 16.45 -5.01
C ARG A 137 26.16 15.09 -4.39
N GLU A 138 26.11 14.07 -5.22
CA GLU A 138 26.42 12.69 -4.83
C GLU A 138 27.74 12.25 -5.47
N ASN A 139 28.51 11.47 -4.72
CA ASN A 139 29.59 10.68 -5.30
C ASN A 139 28.98 9.73 -6.35
N LYS A 140 29.76 9.38 -7.36
CA LYS A 140 29.29 8.64 -8.53
C LYS A 140 30.10 7.37 -8.71
N ILE A 141 30.52 6.75 -7.62
CA ILE A 141 31.36 5.56 -7.66
C ILE A 141 30.58 4.46 -8.37
N ARG A 142 31.12 3.95 -9.49
CA ARG A 142 30.46 2.92 -10.30
C ARG A 142 31.05 1.54 -10.10
N THR A 143 32.37 1.47 -9.99
CA THR A 143 33.13 0.22 -9.93
C THR A 143 34.08 0.26 -8.75
N LEU A 144 34.09 -0.83 -7.99
CA LEU A 144 35.05 -1.09 -6.93
C LEU A 144 35.94 -2.25 -7.40
N PRO A 145 37.23 -2.05 -7.67
CA PRO A 145 38.17 -3.15 -7.90
C PRO A 145 38.26 -4.10 -6.68
N GLU A 146 38.53 -5.40 -6.89
CA GLU A 146 38.59 -6.43 -5.83
C GLU A 146 39.48 -6.04 -4.63
N ASN A 147 40.62 -5.40 -4.89
CA ASN A 147 41.61 -5.07 -3.86
C ASN A 147 41.43 -3.68 -3.23
N THR A 148 40.32 -2.99 -3.48
CA THR A 148 40.13 -1.59 -3.07
C THR A 148 40.32 -1.37 -1.56
N PHE A 149 39.86 -2.31 -0.74
CA PHE A 149 39.92 -2.21 0.72
C PHE A 149 40.94 -3.16 1.37
N GLN A 150 41.86 -3.74 0.57
CA GLN A 150 42.78 -4.78 1.04
C GLN A 150 43.65 -4.35 2.25
N SER A 151 44.04 -3.08 2.30
CA SER A 151 44.93 -2.55 3.35
C SER A 151 44.19 -1.99 4.58
N LEU A 152 42.86 -2.00 4.59
CA LEU A 152 42.03 -1.34 5.61
C LEU A 152 41.59 -2.29 6.74
N GLY A 153 42.52 -3.09 7.28
CA GLY A 153 42.21 -4.10 8.30
C GLY A 153 41.70 -3.55 9.63
N ALA A 154 42.00 -2.28 9.94
CA ALA A 154 41.54 -1.58 11.13
C ALA A 154 40.18 -0.85 10.96
N LEU A 155 39.59 -0.90 9.75
CA LEU A 155 38.37 -0.16 9.44
C LEU A 155 37.20 -0.69 10.26
N ALA A 156 36.54 0.21 10.99
CA ALA A 156 35.39 -0.05 11.83
C ALA A 156 34.08 0.44 11.19
N GLU A 157 34.12 1.51 10.39
CA GLU A 157 32.94 2.07 9.73
C GLU A 157 33.24 2.39 8.26
N LEU A 158 32.43 1.79 7.38
CA LEU A 158 32.49 1.99 5.93
C LEU A 158 31.10 2.38 5.42
N ASP A 159 31.00 3.59 4.88
CA ASP A 159 29.78 4.05 4.21
C ASP A 159 30.04 4.32 2.73
N LEU A 160 29.43 3.49 1.88
CA LEU A 160 29.42 3.57 0.41
C LEU A 160 28.00 3.86 -0.13
N SER A 161 27.06 4.24 0.73
CA SER A 161 25.69 4.48 0.32
C SER A 161 25.54 5.72 -0.58
N CYS A 162 24.43 5.79 -1.31
CA CYS A 162 24.14 6.84 -2.30
C CYS A 162 25.26 7.01 -3.34
N ASN A 163 25.72 5.90 -3.91
CA ASN A 163 26.64 5.87 -5.05
C ASN A 163 25.95 5.21 -6.26
N ARG A 164 26.72 4.79 -7.27
CA ARG A 164 26.22 4.15 -8.50
C ARG A 164 26.82 2.76 -8.70
N ILE A 165 27.09 2.06 -7.59
CA ILE A 165 27.72 0.75 -7.60
C ILE A 165 26.69 -0.26 -8.13
N ALA A 166 27.01 -0.89 -9.27
CA ALA A 166 26.10 -1.84 -9.92
C ALA A 166 26.39 -3.30 -9.50
N ASP A 167 27.64 -3.60 -9.16
CA ASP A 167 28.09 -4.94 -8.76
C ASP A 167 29.20 -4.83 -7.72
N LEU A 168 29.27 -5.83 -6.84
CA LEU A 168 30.31 -5.98 -5.83
C LEU A 168 31.19 -7.17 -6.22
N PRO A 169 32.51 -6.97 -6.39
CA PRO A 169 33.40 -8.09 -6.64
C PRO A 169 33.38 -9.10 -5.49
N ASN A 170 33.65 -10.36 -5.84
CA ASN A 170 33.88 -11.40 -4.86
C ASN A 170 35.03 -10.96 -3.92
N ASN A 171 34.87 -11.19 -2.63
CA ASN A 171 35.88 -10.92 -1.59
C ASN A 171 36.24 -9.44 -1.37
N ILE A 172 35.49 -8.47 -1.89
CA ILE A 172 35.74 -7.03 -1.68
C ILE A 172 35.87 -6.64 -0.19
N PHE A 173 35.22 -7.38 0.71
CA PHE A 173 35.23 -7.16 2.16
C PHE A 173 36.09 -8.16 2.96
N GLU A 174 36.85 -9.04 2.31
CA GLU A 174 37.58 -10.15 2.97
C GLU A 174 38.55 -9.68 4.06
N ASN A 175 39.22 -8.54 3.84
CA ASN A 175 40.22 -8.00 4.76
C ASN A 175 39.62 -7.10 5.87
N LEU A 176 38.33 -6.77 5.80
CA LEU A 176 37.65 -5.86 6.73
C LEU A 176 37.17 -6.57 8.01
N LYS A 177 38.09 -7.29 8.68
CA LYS A 177 37.76 -8.15 9.84
C LYS A 177 37.32 -7.39 11.09
N SER A 178 37.68 -6.11 11.18
CA SER A 178 37.35 -5.22 12.31
C SER A 178 36.09 -4.38 12.07
N LEU A 179 35.41 -4.58 10.94
CA LEU A 179 34.29 -3.74 10.53
C LEU A 179 33.08 -3.95 11.44
N LEU A 180 32.59 -2.86 12.02
CA LEU A 180 31.43 -2.80 12.90
C LEU A 180 30.20 -2.28 12.15
N LYS A 181 30.37 -1.34 11.22
CA LYS A 181 29.28 -0.77 10.43
C LYS A 181 29.62 -0.77 8.95
N LEU A 182 28.68 -1.31 8.17
CA LEU A 182 28.73 -1.28 6.71
C LEU A 182 27.43 -0.71 6.19
N ASN A 183 27.53 0.31 5.35
CA ASN A 183 26.38 0.85 4.65
C ASN A 183 26.65 0.87 3.15
N ILE A 184 25.83 0.14 2.38
CA ILE A 184 25.88 0.11 0.92
C ILE A 184 24.54 0.53 0.30
N SER A 185 23.62 1.07 1.11
CA SER A 185 22.26 1.43 0.70
C SER A 185 22.21 2.42 -0.47
N HIS A 186 21.05 2.51 -1.13
CA HIS A 186 20.83 3.43 -2.25
C HIS A 186 21.88 3.31 -3.37
N ASN A 187 22.34 2.09 -3.65
CA ASN A 187 23.12 1.76 -4.83
C ASN A 187 22.29 0.87 -5.77
N PRO A 188 22.41 1.01 -7.10
CA PRO A 188 21.70 0.19 -8.08
C PRO A 188 22.30 -1.22 -8.21
N LEU A 189 22.53 -1.89 -7.08
CA LEU A 189 23.11 -3.23 -7.02
C LEU A 189 22.13 -4.25 -7.61
N LEU A 190 22.62 -5.08 -8.55
CA LEU A 190 21.82 -6.11 -9.20
C LEU A 190 21.68 -7.36 -8.32
N HIS A 191 22.78 -7.79 -7.71
CA HIS A 191 22.84 -9.01 -6.91
C HIS A 191 23.72 -8.85 -5.68
N ILE A 192 23.34 -9.50 -4.59
CA ILE A 192 24.18 -9.70 -3.41
C ILE A 192 24.28 -11.20 -3.20
N HIS A 193 25.50 -11.73 -3.20
CA HIS A 193 25.75 -13.14 -2.93
C HIS A 193 26.02 -13.36 -1.44
N ALA A 194 25.69 -14.56 -0.94
CA ALA A 194 25.90 -14.93 0.46
C ALA A 194 27.37 -14.74 0.89
N GLY A 195 28.32 -15.09 0.01
CA GLY A 195 29.75 -15.01 0.30
C GLY A 195 30.30 -13.60 0.52
N HIS A 196 29.56 -12.54 0.15
CA HIS A 196 30.04 -11.16 0.34
C HIS A 196 30.21 -10.78 1.81
N PHE A 197 29.46 -11.41 2.73
CA PHE A 197 29.45 -11.05 4.15
C PHE A 197 30.14 -12.07 5.06
N ASP A 198 30.66 -13.18 4.52
CA ASP A 198 31.20 -14.30 5.30
C ASP A 198 32.32 -13.89 6.27
N HIS A 199 33.12 -12.89 5.89
CA HIS A 199 34.28 -12.44 6.66
C HIS A 199 33.96 -11.33 7.68
N LEU A 200 32.74 -10.77 7.66
CA LEU A 200 32.32 -9.64 8.48
C LEU A 200 31.80 -10.07 9.87
N VAL A 201 32.58 -10.88 10.59
CA VAL A 201 32.14 -11.53 11.84
C VAL A 201 31.90 -10.53 12.99
N GLN A 202 32.55 -9.36 12.95
CA GLN A 202 32.40 -8.30 13.96
C GLN A 202 31.27 -7.31 13.65
N LEU A 203 30.57 -7.45 12.52
CA LEU A 203 29.61 -6.46 12.07
C LEU A 203 28.43 -6.33 13.04
N GLU A 204 28.14 -5.11 13.44
CA GLU A 204 27.04 -4.75 14.34
C GLU A 204 25.87 -4.07 13.60
N SER A 205 26.16 -3.37 12.49
CA SER A 205 25.18 -2.64 11.69
C SER A 205 25.39 -2.84 10.19
N LEU A 206 24.33 -3.22 9.49
CA LEU A 206 24.32 -3.42 8.03
C LEU A 206 23.19 -2.62 7.36
N GLY A 207 23.56 -1.68 6.48
CA GLY A 207 22.63 -0.88 5.68
C GLY A 207 22.47 -1.42 4.27
N LEU A 208 21.26 -1.85 3.93
CA LEU A 208 20.81 -2.39 2.63
C LEU A 208 19.51 -1.72 2.14
N GLU A 209 19.22 -0.50 2.62
CA GLU A 209 18.05 0.26 2.18
C GLU A 209 18.11 0.51 0.67
N ASP A 210 16.96 0.49 0.00
CA ASP A 210 16.82 0.62 -1.46
C ASP A 210 17.59 -0.40 -2.32
N ILE A 211 18.07 -1.51 -1.74
CA ILE A 211 18.62 -2.64 -2.48
C ILE A 211 17.60 -3.77 -2.52
N GLU A 212 17.41 -4.33 -3.70
CA GLU A 212 16.57 -5.52 -3.88
C GLU A 212 17.43 -6.77 -3.89
N ILE A 213 16.97 -7.83 -3.20
CA ILE A 213 17.72 -9.07 -3.04
C ILE A 213 16.80 -10.22 -3.46
N PRO A 214 16.75 -10.57 -4.77
CA PRO A 214 15.80 -11.54 -5.30
C PRO A 214 15.94 -12.94 -4.67
N ASP A 215 17.17 -13.39 -4.43
CA ASP A 215 17.48 -14.70 -3.86
C ASP A 215 17.96 -14.58 -2.40
N ILE A 216 17.25 -13.79 -1.60
CA ILE A 216 17.59 -13.61 -0.19
C ILE A 216 17.44 -14.93 0.58
N GLN A 217 18.47 -15.29 1.35
CA GLN A 217 18.50 -16.53 2.13
C GLN A 217 19.02 -16.24 3.54
N THR A 218 18.50 -16.97 4.53
CA THR A 218 18.94 -16.83 5.94
C THR A 218 20.45 -17.01 6.09
N LYS A 219 21.04 -17.93 5.32
CA LYS A 219 22.48 -18.21 5.32
C LYS A 219 23.36 -17.02 4.97
N MET A 220 22.84 -16.00 4.28
CA MET A 220 23.59 -14.78 3.93
C MET A 220 23.93 -13.95 5.17
N PHE A 221 23.11 -14.03 6.23
CA PHE A 221 23.25 -13.21 7.43
C PHE A 221 23.72 -14.00 8.66
N LEU A 222 23.77 -15.35 8.57
CA LEU A 222 24.25 -16.22 9.64
C LEU A 222 25.72 -15.98 10.06
N PRO A 223 26.68 -15.71 9.15
CA PRO A 223 28.08 -15.49 9.54
C PRO A 223 28.27 -14.28 10.47
N MET A 224 27.41 -13.27 10.35
CA MET A 224 27.47 -12.04 11.14
C MET A 224 26.77 -12.23 12.49
N GLY A 225 27.37 -13.01 13.38
CA GLY A 225 26.78 -13.37 14.68
C GLY A 225 26.61 -12.21 15.66
N LYS A 226 27.31 -11.08 15.47
CA LYS A 226 27.19 -9.86 16.30
C LYS A 226 26.20 -8.82 15.75
N LEU A 227 25.57 -9.11 14.61
CA LEU A 227 24.71 -8.15 13.92
C LEU A 227 23.50 -7.79 14.77
N SER A 228 23.41 -6.51 15.15
CA SER A 228 22.37 -5.98 16.02
C SER A 228 21.37 -5.11 15.27
N TYR A 229 21.81 -4.48 14.18
CA TYR A 229 21.02 -3.56 13.36
C TYR A 229 21.11 -3.98 11.89
N ILE A 230 19.96 -4.14 11.23
CA ILE A 230 19.90 -4.34 9.79
C ILE A 230 18.80 -3.47 9.20
N TYR A 231 19.10 -2.82 8.08
CA TYR A 231 18.19 -1.94 7.38
C TYR A 231 17.98 -2.50 5.97
N PHE A 232 16.76 -2.92 5.66
CA PHE A 232 16.37 -3.45 4.37
C PHE A 232 15.50 -2.47 3.61
N LYS A 233 15.33 -2.72 2.32
CA LYS A 233 14.30 -2.09 1.50
C LYS A 233 12.89 -2.53 1.94
N ASP A 234 12.66 -3.84 2.02
CA ASP A 234 11.33 -4.41 2.26
C ASP A 234 11.20 -4.98 3.68
N PHE A 235 10.04 -4.75 4.29
CA PHE A 235 9.70 -5.25 5.64
C PHE A 235 9.86 -6.78 5.75
N GLN A 236 9.49 -7.52 4.69
CA GLN A 236 9.54 -8.98 4.66
C GLN A 236 10.95 -9.57 4.78
N TYR A 237 11.99 -8.81 4.40
CA TYR A 237 13.38 -9.29 4.49
C TYR A 237 13.84 -9.51 5.92
N CYS A 238 13.19 -8.85 6.89
CA CYS A 238 13.45 -9.06 8.31
C CYS A 238 13.21 -10.51 8.76
N SER A 239 12.37 -11.28 8.06
CA SER A 239 12.16 -12.71 8.37
C SER A 239 13.41 -13.57 8.09
N TYR A 240 14.31 -13.13 7.21
CA TYR A 240 15.54 -13.85 6.84
C TYR A 240 16.70 -13.60 7.82
N ALA A 241 16.57 -12.64 8.74
CA ALA A 241 17.58 -12.32 9.74
C ALA A 241 17.01 -12.38 11.17
N PRO A 242 16.49 -13.54 11.63
CA PRO A 242 15.74 -13.64 12.88
C PRO A 242 16.60 -13.44 14.15
N HIS A 243 17.92 -13.58 14.05
CA HIS A 243 18.85 -13.33 15.15
C HIS A 243 19.13 -11.85 15.40
N VAL A 244 18.77 -10.98 14.43
CA VAL A 244 19.06 -9.54 14.51
C VAL A 244 18.03 -8.84 15.39
N ARG A 245 18.51 -8.07 16.36
CA ARG A 245 17.67 -7.45 17.40
C ARG A 245 16.79 -6.32 16.88
N LYS A 246 17.29 -5.53 15.93
CA LYS A 246 16.58 -4.39 15.33
C LYS A 246 16.67 -4.47 13.81
N CYS A 247 15.53 -4.73 13.18
CA CYS A 247 15.38 -4.74 11.72
C CYS A 247 14.47 -3.60 11.26
N LYS A 248 14.82 -2.95 10.16
CA LYS A 248 14.03 -1.89 9.51
C LYS A 248 13.75 -2.27 8.04
N PRO A 249 12.60 -1.86 7.46
CA PRO A 249 11.52 -1.09 8.07
C PRO A 249 10.67 -1.94 9.04
N ASN A 250 9.98 -1.28 9.99
CA ASN A 250 9.14 -1.97 10.99
C ASN A 250 7.72 -2.27 10.47
N THR A 251 7.35 -1.72 9.31
CA THR A 251 6.00 -1.74 8.76
C THR A 251 6.05 -1.49 7.26
N ASP A 252 5.15 -2.14 6.52
CA ASP A 252 4.82 -1.86 5.12
C ASP A 252 3.63 -0.87 5.00
N GLY A 253 3.20 -0.27 6.12
CA GLY A 253 2.03 0.59 6.25
C GLY A 253 0.70 -0.14 6.52
N ILE A 254 0.66 -1.47 6.34
CA ILE A 254 -0.50 -2.34 6.60
C ILE A 254 -0.24 -3.17 7.87
N SER A 255 0.89 -3.85 7.87
CA SER A 255 1.38 -4.80 8.86
C SER A 255 2.46 -4.15 9.72
N SER A 256 2.60 -4.63 10.95
CA SER A 256 3.72 -4.31 11.84
C SER A 256 4.55 -5.57 12.09
N PHE A 257 5.68 -5.41 12.76
CA PHE A 257 6.51 -6.55 13.17
C PHE A 257 5.74 -7.57 14.04
N GLU A 258 4.78 -7.09 14.83
CA GLU A 258 4.00 -7.89 15.78
C GLU A 258 2.70 -8.37 15.17
N ASP A 259 2.05 -7.60 14.29
CA ASP A 259 0.67 -7.86 13.88
C ASP A 259 0.46 -7.71 12.37
N LEU A 260 -0.43 -8.54 11.79
CA LEU A 260 -0.84 -8.47 10.38
C LEU A 260 -1.49 -7.12 10.05
N LEU A 261 -2.36 -6.62 10.94
CA LEU A 261 -2.96 -5.29 10.84
C LEU A 261 -2.42 -4.39 11.95
N ALA A 262 -1.53 -3.47 11.61
CA ALA A 262 -0.84 -2.63 12.59
C ALA A 262 -1.81 -1.79 13.44
N ASN A 263 -2.89 -1.26 12.84
CA ASN A 263 -3.79 -0.33 13.51
C ASN A 263 -4.99 -1.04 14.16
N MET A 264 -5.27 -0.70 15.43
CA MET A 264 -6.45 -1.20 16.15
C MET A 264 -7.77 -0.85 15.44
N ILE A 265 -7.84 0.34 14.82
CA ILE A 265 -9.02 0.76 14.06
C ILE A 265 -9.26 -0.18 12.88
N LEU A 266 -8.21 -0.51 12.11
CA LEU A 266 -8.33 -1.46 10.99
C LEU A 266 -8.81 -2.83 11.46
N ARG A 267 -8.31 -3.33 12.60
CA ARG A 267 -8.75 -4.61 13.18
C ARG A 267 -10.24 -4.62 13.48
N VAL A 268 -10.74 -3.58 14.17
CA VAL A 268 -12.17 -3.47 14.48
C VAL A 268 -12.99 -3.32 13.19
N SER A 269 -12.52 -2.50 12.25
CA SER A 269 -13.18 -2.28 10.96
C SER A 269 -13.33 -3.56 10.14
N VAL A 270 -12.31 -4.44 10.09
CA VAL A 270 -12.40 -5.71 9.35
C VAL A 270 -13.58 -6.56 9.84
N TRP A 271 -13.74 -6.71 11.15
CA TRP A 271 -14.85 -7.49 11.73
C TRP A 271 -16.22 -6.85 11.48
N VAL A 272 -16.31 -5.52 11.64
CA VAL A 272 -17.55 -4.77 11.40
C VAL A 272 -17.97 -4.88 9.93
N MET A 273 -17.03 -4.67 9.01
CA MET A 273 -17.30 -4.75 7.57
C MET A 273 -17.63 -6.17 7.13
N ALA A 274 -16.92 -7.19 7.64
CA ALA A 274 -17.24 -8.60 7.38
C ALA A 274 -18.66 -8.95 7.83
N PHE A 275 -19.05 -8.50 9.03
CA PHE A 275 -20.40 -8.75 9.56
C PHE A 275 -21.48 -8.06 8.72
N ILE A 276 -21.32 -6.76 8.43
CA ILE A 276 -22.32 -5.99 7.67
C ILE A 276 -22.47 -6.55 6.25
N THR A 277 -21.36 -6.85 5.57
CA THR A 277 -21.37 -7.38 4.20
C THR A 277 -21.99 -8.78 4.13
N CYS A 278 -21.58 -9.72 4.99
CA CYS A 278 -22.17 -11.07 4.99
C CYS A 278 -23.63 -11.05 5.43
N PHE A 279 -23.93 -10.50 6.61
CA PHE A 279 -25.27 -10.56 7.17
C PHE A 279 -26.26 -9.71 6.37
N GLY A 280 -25.86 -8.50 5.96
CA GLY A 280 -26.71 -7.59 5.18
C GLY A 280 -27.13 -8.18 3.84
N ASN A 281 -26.19 -8.81 3.12
CA ASN A 281 -26.49 -9.43 1.83
C ASN A 281 -27.29 -10.73 1.98
N LEU A 282 -26.98 -11.59 2.96
CA LEU A 282 -27.80 -12.77 3.27
C LEU A 282 -29.24 -12.41 3.66
N PHE A 283 -29.41 -11.36 4.46
CA PHE A 283 -30.72 -10.85 4.83
C PHE A 283 -31.52 -10.42 3.60
N VAL A 284 -30.91 -9.69 2.66
CA VAL A 284 -31.56 -9.27 1.41
C VAL A 284 -31.94 -10.47 0.55
N ILE A 285 -31.07 -11.46 0.42
CA ILE A 285 -31.37 -12.70 -0.33
C ILE A 285 -32.57 -13.43 0.28
N GLY A 286 -32.60 -13.59 1.61
CA GLY A 286 -33.71 -14.24 2.32
C GLY A 286 -35.02 -13.46 2.16
N MET A 287 -34.99 -12.16 2.44
CA MET A 287 -36.17 -11.29 2.36
C MET A 287 -36.78 -11.26 0.95
N ARG A 288 -35.94 -11.13 -0.08
CA ARG A 288 -36.35 -11.15 -1.50
C ARG A 288 -36.76 -12.54 -1.99
N SER A 289 -36.47 -13.60 -1.23
CA SER A 289 -36.92 -14.97 -1.55
C SER A 289 -38.26 -15.29 -0.91
N CYS A 290 -38.54 -14.76 0.27
CA CYS A 290 -39.83 -14.93 0.94
C CYS A 290 -40.94 -14.06 0.32
N ILE A 291 -40.59 -12.90 -0.23
CA ILE A 291 -41.58 -11.94 -0.72
C ILE A 291 -41.71 -12.02 -2.24
N ARG A 292 -42.95 -12.20 -2.72
CA ARG A 292 -43.28 -12.28 -4.14
C ARG A 292 -43.00 -10.93 -4.81
N ALA A 293 -41.90 -10.84 -5.55
CA ALA A 293 -41.47 -9.61 -6.22
C ALA A 293 -42.35 -9.31 -7.45
N GLU A 294 -42.65 -8.03 -7.67
CA GLU A 294 -43.42 -7.54 -8.82
C GLU A 294 -42.67 -7.78 -10.15
N ASN A 295 -41.34 -7.71 -10.11
CA ASN A 295 -40.45 -8.04 -11.23
C ASN A 295 -39.46 -9.14 -10.85
N HIS A 296 -39.75 -10.39 -11.26
CA HIS A 296 -38.93 -11.56 -10.95
C HIS A 296 -37.48 -11.44 -11.48
N LEU A 297 -37.30 -10.89 -12.68
CA LEU A 297 -35.99 -10.77 -13.32
C LEU A 297 -35.04 -9.86 -12.51
N HIS A 298 -35.51 -8.64 -12.20
CA HIS A 298 -34.75 -7.67 -11.41
C HIS A 298 -34.43 -8.18 -10.00
N ALA A 299 -35.35 -8.93 -9.39
CA ALA A 299 -35.12 -9.56 -8.10
C ALA A 299 -34.04 -10.66 -8.17
N VAL A 300 -33.96 -11.42 -9.26
CA VAL A 300 -32.88 -12.40 -9.48
C VAL A 300 -31.53 -11.71 -9.64
N CYS A 301 -31.43 -10.64 -10.44
CA CYS A 301 -30.17 -9.90 -10.60
C CYS A 301 -29.64 -9.35 -9.26
N ILE A 302 -30.51 -8.80 -8.41
CA ILE A 302 -30.13 -8.31 -7.07
C ILE A 302 -29.65 -9.47 -6.19
N LYS A 303 -30.30 -10.64 -6.24
CA LYS A 303 -29.83 -11.82 -5.47
C LYS A 303 -28.43 -12.25 -5.91
N VAL A 304 -28.16 -12.24 -7.22
CA VAL A 304 -26.86 -12.60 -7.78
C VAL A 304 -25.77 -11.58 -7.36
N LEU A 305 -26.09 -10.29 -7.35
CA LEU A 305 -25.21 -9.24 -6.82
C LEU A 305 -24.88 -9.48 -5.33
N CYS A 306 -25.90 -9.75 -4.51
CA CYS A 306 -25.69 -10.08 -3.10
C CYS A 306 -24.82 -11.34 -2.89
N CYS A 307 -24.89 -12.33 -3.79
CA CYS A 307 -24.00 -13.49 -3.73
C CYS A 307 -22.53 -13.10 -3.97
N ALA A 308 -22.26 -12.22 -4.92
CA ALA A 308 -20.91 -11.71 -5.17
C ALA A 308 -20.40 -10.89 -3.97
N ASP A 309 -21.22 -9.99 -3.42
CA ASP A 309 -20.87 -9.16 -2.26
C ASP A 309 -20.67 -9.97 -0.96
N CYS A 310 -21.36 -11.10 -0.79
CA CYS A 310 -21.10 -12.01 0.32
C CYS A 310 -19.67 -12.57 0.30
N LEU A 311 -19.08 -12.79 -0.88
CA LEU A 311 -17.71 -13.29 -1.00
C LEU A 311 -16.68 -12.28 -0.45
N MET A 312 -16.93 -10.97 -0.60
CA MET A 312 -16.10 -9.92 0.03
C MET A 312 -16.13 -10.03 1.56
N GLY A 313 -17.31 -10.29 2.14
CA GLY A 313 -17.44 -10.49 3.58
C GLY A 313 -16.71 -11.74 4.08
N VAL A 314 -16.74 -12.83 3.31
CA VAL A 314 -15.98 -14.06 3.61
C VAL A 314 -14.48 -13.80 3.57
N TYR A 315 -14.00 -13.05 2.57
CA TYR A 315 -12.60 -12.61 2.49
C TYR A 315 -12.18 -11.85 3.76
N LEU A 316 -12.94 -10.82 4.15
CA LEU A 316 -12.64 -10.01 5.34
C LEU A 316 -12.69 -10.84 6.63
N PHE A 317 -13.63 -11.79 6.72
CA PHE A 317 -13.74 -12.68 7.87
C PHE A 317 -12.45 -13.51 8.06
N PHE A 318 -11.98 -14.16 6.99
CA PHE A 318 -10.74 -14.93 7.06
C PHE A 318 -9.52 -14.05 7.32
N LEU A 319 -9.45 -12.86 6.72
CA LEU A 319 -8.40 -11.90 7.02
C LEU A 319 -8.35 -11.55 8.51
N GLY A 320 -9.51 -11.32 9.15
CA GLY A 320 -9.61 -11.09 10.59
C GLY A 320 -9.21 -12.30 11.44
N VAL A 321 -9.51 -13.53 10.99
CA VAL A 321 -9.08 -14.76 11.66
C VAL A 321 -7.55 -14.89 11.65
N PHE A 322 -6.90 -14.64 10.51
CA PHE A 322 -5.44 -14.71 10.40
C PHE A 322 -4.73 -13.57 11.13
N ASP A 323 -5.33 -12.37 11.17
CA ASP A 323 -4.85 -11.28 12.05
C ASP A 323 -4.82 -11.73 13.52
N MET A 324 -5.87 -12.38 14.00
CA MET A 324 -5.89 -12.93 15.37
C MET A 324 -4.87 -14.07 15.56
N LYS A 325 -4.64 -14.90 14.53
CA LYS A 325 -3.72 -16.04 14.59
C LYS A 325 -2.26 -15.60 14.72
N PHE A 326 -1.86 -14.55 14.02
CA PHE A 326 -0.47 -14.08 13.95
C PHE A 326 -0.14 -12.95 14.94
N ARG A 327 -1.04 -12.66 15.87
CA ARG A 327 -0.93 -11.54 16.80
C ARG A 327 0.31 -11.64 17.68
N GLY A 328 1.07 -10.56 17.77
CA GLY A 328 2.33 -10.47 18.52
C GLY A 328 3.57 -11.09 17.85
N GLU A 329 3.40 -11.92 16.81
CA GLU A 329 4.50 -12.65 16.17
C GLU A 329 4.38 -12.71 14.63
N TYR A 330 3.78 -11.67 14.01
CA TYR A 330 3.54 -11.69 12.57
C TYR A 330 4.82 -11.80 11.73
N ASN A 331 5.90 -11.06 12.05
CA ASN A 331 7.12 -11.07 11.23
C ASN A 331 7.72 -12.48 11.05
N ARG A 332 7.60 -13.37 12.05
CA ARG A 332 8.08 -14.75 11.95
C ARG A 332 7.27 -15.59 10.97
N ASN A 333 5.99 -15.27 10.82
CA ASN A 333 5.04 -16.01 9.99
C ASN A 333 4.72 -15.27 8.68
N ALA A 334 5.24 -14.06 8.46
CA ALA A 334 4.88 -13.22 7.32
C ALA A 334 5.19 -13.90 5.98
N LEU A 335 6.39 -14.48 5.83
CA LEU A 335 6.76 -15.22 4.63
C LEU A 335 5.85 -16.45 4.43
N LEU A 336 5.67 -17.25 5.48
CA LEU A 336 4.82 -18.44 5.44
C LEU A 336 3.37 -18.09 5.08
N TRP A 337 2.83 -16.99 5.61
CA TRP A 337 1.49 -16.50 5.32
C TRP A 337 1.36 -16.05 3.87
N MET A 338 2.26 -15.20 3.39
CA MET A 338 2.19 -14.64 2.04
C MET A 338 2.40 -15.71 0.96
N GLU A 339 3.23 -16.72 1.20
CA GLU A 339 3.41 -17.84 0.26
C GLU A 339 2.32 -18.92 0.36
N SER A 340 1.50 -18.89 1.41
CA SER A 340 0.48 -19.91 1.69
C SER A 340 -0.63 -19.99 0.64
N GLN A 341 -1.25 -21.17 0.54
CA GLN A 341 -2.44 -21.35 -0.30
C GLN A 341 -3.65 -20.61 0.28
N GLU A 342 -3.67 -20.42 1.59
CA GLU A 342 -4.68 -19.66 2.32
C GLU A 342 -4.69 -18.20 1.85
N CYS A 343 -3.54 -17.54 1.77
CA CYS A 343 -3.44 -16.17 1.25
C CYS A 343 -3.89 -16.10 -0.23
N ARG A 344 -3.46 -17.04 -1.06
CA ARG A 344 -3.85 -17.10 -2.48
C ARG A 344 -5.37 -17.28 -2.66
N THR A 345 -6.00 -18.13 -1.86
CA THR A 345 -7.45 -18.41 -1.94
C THR A 345 -8.29 -17.24 -1.47
N ILE A 346 -7.93 -16.57 -0.36
CA ILE A 346 -8.67 -15.38 0.08
C ILE A 346 -8.49 -14.21 -0.90
N GLY A 347 -7.30 -14.07 -1.50
CA GLY A 347 -7.04 -13.10 -2.56
C GLY A 347 -7.89 -13.34 -3.81
N PHE A 348 -7.98 -14.60 -4.25
CA PHE A 348 -8.90 -15.01 -5.32
C PHE A 348 -10.35 -14.62 -5.03
N LEU A 349 -10.85 -14.91 -3.82
CA LEU A 349 -12.23 -14.57 -3.42
C LEU A 349 -12.49 -13.07 -3.46
N SER A 350 -11.54 -12.26 -2.98
CA SER A 350 -11.66 -10.80 -2.98
C SER A 350 -11.73 -10.22 -4.40
N MET A 351 -10.88 -10.71 -5.31
CA MET A 351 -10.85 -10.30 -6.72
C MET A 351 -12.12 -10.74 -7.46
N LEU A 352 -12.54 -11.99 -7.25
CA LEU A 352 -13.78 -12.51 -7.84
C LEU A 352 -14.98 -11.67 -7.41
N SER A 353 -15.06 -11.35 -6.12
CA SER A 353 -16.13 -10.54 -5.56
C SER A 353 -16.15 -9.13 -6.14
N SER A 354 -15.00 -8.43 -6.16
CA SER A 354 -14.93 -7.04 -6.63
C SER A 354 -15.31 -6.91 -8.11
N GLU A 355 -14.74 -7.76 -8.96
CA GLU A 355 -14.94 -7.66 -10.42
C GLU A 355 -16.34 -8.10 -10.85
N VAL A 356 -16.86 -9.18 -10.27
CA VAL A 356 -18.24 -9.62 -10.55
C VAL A 356 -19.24 -8.56 -10.10
N SER A 357 -19.04 -7.94 -8.93
CA SER A 357 -19.94 -6.88 -8.46
C SER A 357 -19.94 -5.67 -9.40
N VAL A 358 -18.78 -5.20 -9.89
CA VAL A 358 -18.72 -4.09 -10.86
C VAL A 358 -19.47 -4.43 -12.15
N LEU A 359 -19.21 -5.59 -12.73
CA LEU A 359 -19.84 -6.02 -13.98
C LEU A 359 -21.37 -6.19 -13.83
N LEU A 360 -21.82 -6.72 -12.68
CA LEU A 360 -23.25 -6.85 -12.37
C LEU A 360 -23.91 -5.48 -12.18
N LEU A 361 -23.24 -4.53 -11.52
CA LEU A 361 -23.71 -3.16 -11.41
C LEU A 361 -23.84 -2.54 -12.79
N THR A 362 -22.81 -2.60 -13.64
CA THR A 362 -22.88 -2.11 -15.03
C THR A 362 -24.06 -2.73 -15.78
N TYR A 363 -24.25 -4.05 -15.69
CA TYR A 363 -25.38 -4.72 -16.32
C TYR A 363 -26.75 -4.21 -15.81
N LEU A 364 -26.93 -4.10 -14.49
CA LEU A 364 -28.16 -3.57 -13.88
C LEU A 364 -28.46 -2.15 -14.38
N THR A 365 -27.44 -1.33 -14.56
CA THR A 365 -27.60 0.05 -15.04
C THR A 365 -27.98 0.11 -16.52
N LEU A 366 -27.37 -0.74 -17.36
CA LEU A 366 -27.70 -0.88 -18.77
C LEU A 366 -29.12 -1.41 -18.98
N GLU A 367 -29.54 -2.41 -18.19
CA GLU A 367 -30.90 -2.94 -18.23
C GLU A 367 -31.93 -1.83 -17.98
N LYS A 368 -31.71 -0.97 -16.97
CA LYS A 368 -32.59 0.16 -16.67
C LYS A 368 -32.56 1.24 -17.75
N PHE A 369 -31.37 1.54 -18.28
CA PHE A 369 -31.22 2.47 -19.38
C PHE A 369 -32.06 2.07 -20.59
N LEU A 370 -32.01 0.80 -21.00
CA LEU A 370 -32.80 0.29 -22.12
C LEU A 370 -34.31 0.39 -21.87
N VAL A 371 -34.76 0.08 -20.65
CA VAL A 371 -36.18 0.10 -20.30
C VAL A 371 -36.74 1.54 -20.22
N ILE A 372 -35.97 2.49 -19.70
CA ILE A 372 -36.41 3.87 -19.47
C ILE A 372 -36.30 4.71 -20.75
N VAL A 373 -35.17 4.63 -21.46
CA VAL A 373 -34.89 5.49 -22.63
C VAL A 373 -35.59 4.95 -23.89
N PHE A 374 -35.74 3.63 -24.03
CA PHE A 374 -36.33 2.99 -25.22
C PHE A 374 -37.55 2.12 -24.88
N PRO A 375 -38.65 2.70 -24.37
CA PRO A 375 -39.79 1.95 -23.83
C PRO A 375 -40.49 1.03 -24.85
N PHE A 376 -40.48 1.37 -26.15
CA PHE A 376 -41.16 0.60 -27.21
C PHE A 376 -40.21 -0.20 -28.11
N SER A 377 -38.91 -0.22 -27.82
CA SER A 377 -37.96 -1.01 -28.60
C SER A 377 -38.09 -2.51 -28.27
N HIS A 378 -37.92 -3.39 -29.27
CA HIS A 378 -37.80 -4.83 -29.08
C HIS A 378 -36.49 -5.25 -28.40
N LEU A 379 -35.66 -4.30 -27.95
CA LEU A 379 -34.35 -4.50 -27.35
C LEU A 379 -34.41 -4.95 -25.88
N ARG A 380 -35.59 -5.30 -25.34
CA ARG A 380 -35.72 -5.76 -23.95
C ARG A 380 -35.15 -7.17 -23.80
N PRO A 381 -34.19 -7.39 -22.89
CA PRO A 381 -33.61 -8.70 -22.69
C PRO A 381 -34.67 -9.67 -22.13
N GLY A 382 -34.82 -10.81 -22.79
CA GLY A 382 -35.68 -11.90 -22.33
C GLY A 382 -35.09 -12.63 -21.11
N LYS A 383 -35.91 -13.44 -20.41
CA LYS A 383 -35.46 -14.22 -19.23
C LYS A 383 -34.23 -15.09 -19.52
N LEU A 384 -34.22 -15.76 -20.68
CA LEU A 384 -33.10 -16.61 -21.10
C LEU A 384 -31.84 -15.77 -21.36
N GLN A 385 -31.97 -14.64 -22.06
CA GLN A 385 -30.86 -13.75 -22.36
C GLN A 385 -30.23 -13.18 -21.08
N THR A 386 -31.03 -12.73 -20.12
CA THR A 386 -30.53 -12.28 -18.82
C THR A 386 -29.83 -13.41 -18.06
N GLY A 387 -30.39 -14.63 -18.06
CA GLY A 387 -29.74 -15.78 -17.44
C GLY A 387 -28.36 -16.07 -18.05
N VAL A 388 -28.26 -16.05 -19.38
CA VAL A 388 -26.98 -16.22 -20.09
C VAL A 388 -25.99 -15.11 -19.73
N VAL A 389 -26.42 -13.85 -19.71
CA VAL A 389 -25.54 -12.71 -19.36
C VAL A 389 -25.02 -12.85 -17.92
N LEU A 390 -25.87 -13.19 -16.96
CA LEU A 390 -25.46 -13.38 -15.56
C LEU A 390 -24.43 -14.51 -15.42
N VAL A 391 -24.64 -15.65 -16.09
CA VAL A 391 -23.67 -16.75 -16.09
C VAL A 391 -22.36 -16.33 -16.75
N SER A 392 -22.41 -15.62 -17.87
CA SER A 392 -21.21 -15.11 -18.55
C SER A 392 -20.42 -14.13 -17.69
N ILE A 393 -21.08 -13.26 -16.91
CA ILE A 393 -20.41 -12.35 -15.97
C ILE A 393 -19.66 -13.14 -14.89
N TRP A 394 -20.27 -14.18 -14.32
CA TRP A 394 -19.60 -15.05 -13.34
C TRP A 394 -18.41 -15.80 -13.94
N LEU A 395 -18.57 -16.36 -15.14
CA LEU A 395 -17.47 -17.03 -15.85
C LEU A 395 -16.32 -16.08 -16.14
N LEU A 396 -16.62 -14.84 -16.57
CA LEU A 396 -15.61 -13.81 -16.79
C LEU A 396 -14.91 -13.43 -15.48
N GLY A 397 -15.64 -13.25 -14.39
CA GLY A 397 -15.05 -12.98 -13.07
C GLY A 397 -14.15 -14.11 -12.57
N LEU A 398 -14.58 -15.37 -12.73
CA LEU A 398 -13.76 -16.55 -12.41
C LEU A 398 -12.49 -16.61 -13.26
N LEU A 399 -12.58 -16.27 -14.55
CA LEU A 399 -11.43 -16.17 -15.42
C LEU A 399 -10.48 -15.06 -14.96
N ILE A 400 -11.00 -13.87 -14.66
CA ILE A 400 -10.18 -12.74 -14.20
C ILE A 400 -9.45 -13.06 -12.89
N ALA A 401 -10.15 -13.65 -11.91
CA ALA A 401 -9.53 -14.03 -10.64
C ALA A 401 -8.61 -15.26 -10.79
N GLY A 402 -8.88 -16.17 -11.73
CA GLY A 402 -8.13 -17.42 -11.90
C GLY A 402 -6.85 -17.31 -12.73
N VAL A 403 -6.80 -16.42 -13.72
CA VAL A 403 -5.63 -16.29 -14.63
C VAL A 403 -4.30 -16.10 -13.89
N PRO A 404 -4.19 -15.25 -12.85
CA PRO A 404 -2.94 -15.09 -12.12
C PRO A 404 -2.45 -16.35 -11.39
N LEU A 405 -3.32 -17.33 -11.14
CA LEU A 405 -2.97 -18.59 -10.46
C LEU A 405 -2.46 -19.68 -11.42
N LEU A 406 -2.58 -19.49 -12.74
CA LEU A 406 -2.22 -20.51 -13.72
C LEU A 406 -0.70 -20.62 -13.98
N SER A 407 0.06 -19.56 -13.73
CA SER A 407 1.49 -19.53 -14.05
C SER A 407 2.29 -18.63 -13.10
N ASP A 408 2.98 -19.26 -12.16
CA ASP A 408 3.93 -18.58 -11.26
C ASP A 408 5.09 -17.93 -12.05
N ASP A 409 5.45 -18.48 -13.21
CA ASP A 409 6.49 -17.92 -14.09
C ASP A 409 6.10 -16.59 -14.74
N LEU A 410 4.81 -16.33 -14.98
CA LEU A 410 4.35 -15.08 -15.59
C LEU A 410 3.88 -14.06 -14.55
N PHE A 411 3.21 -14.52 -13.48
CA PHE A 411 2.59 -13.63 -12.50
C PHE A 411 3.33 -13.57 -11.17
N GLY A 412 4.14 -14.59 -10.85
CA GLY A 412 4.73 -14.78 -9.51
C GLY A 412 3.65 -15.03 -8.46
N ASN A 413 3.98 -14.79 -7.19
CA ASN A 413 2.99 -14.82 -6.12
C ASN A 413 2.08 -13.58 -6.16
N TYR A 414 1.17 -13.52 -7.14
CA TYR A 414 0.36 -12.33 -7.46
C TYR A 414 -0.50 -11.85 -6.28
N TYR A 415 -1.17 -12.76 -5.60
CA TYR A 415 -2.02 -12.43 -4.44
C TYR A 415 -1.19 -12.26 -3.17
N GLY A 416 -0.15 -13.06 -2.96
CA GLY A 416 0.68 -13.03 -1.75
C GLY A 416 1.84 -12.04 -1.78
N ARG A 417 1.68 -10.86 -2.39
CA ARG A 417 2.69 -9.79 -2.34
C ARG A 417 2.60 -8.92 -1.08
N ASN A 418 1.45 -8.93 -0.42
CA ASN A 418 1.21 -8.15 0.79
C ASN A 418 0.44 -8.97 1.82
N GLY A 419 0.45 -8.50 3.07
CA GLY A 419 -0.22 -9.19 4.18
C GLY A 419 -1.73 -9.34 4.01
N VAL A 420 -2.39 -8.48 3.22
CA VAL A 420 -3.86 -8.51 2.99
C VAL A 420 -4.28 -9.34 1.78
N CYS A 421 -3.33 -9.91 1.06
CA CYS A 421 -3.53 -10.78 -0.08
C CYS A 421 -4.31 -10.14 -1.26
N PHE A 422 -4.13 -8.83 -1.49
CA PHE A 422 -4.90 -8.07 -2.49
C PHE A 422 -4.00 -7.27 -3.45
N PRO A 423 -4.10 -7.44 -4.78
CA PRO A 423 -3.13 -6.94 -5.76
C PRO A 423 -3.39 -5.49 -6.23
N LEU A 424 -3.56 -4.56 -5.29
CA LEU A 424 -3.80 -3.13 -5.58
C LEU A 424 -2.51 -2.37 -5.92
N HIS A 425 -1.50 -2.54 -5.07
CA HIS A 425 -0.21 -1.83 -5.18
C HIS A 425 0.74 -2.56 -6.12
N SER A 426 1.33 -1.83 -7.06
CA SER A 426 2.31 -2.37 -8.01
C SER A 426 3.71 -1.87 -7.67
N ASP A 427 4.55 -2.76 -7.14
CA ASP A 427 5.96 -2.47 -6.88
C ASP A 427 6.79 -2.35 -8.16
N ARG A 428 7.99 -1.78 -8.02
CA ARG A 428 8.88 -1.39 -9.12
C ARG A 428 9.44 -2.59 -9.92
N LEU A 429 9.44 -3.78 -9.34
CA LEU A 429 9.93 -5.04 -9.93
C LEU A 429 8.84 -6.11 -10.11
N GLU A 430 7.55 -5.73 -10.07
CA GLU A 430 6.52 -6.62 -10.60
C GLU A 430 6.87 -7.04 -12.03
N LYS A 431 6.76 -8.35 -12.31
CA LYS A 431 6.85 -8.85 -13.69
C LYS A 431 5.93 -7.96 -14.55
N PRO A 432 6.41 -7.45 -15.70
CA PRO A 432 5.69 -6.44 -16.48
C PRO A 432 4.28 -6.91 -16.88
N THR A 433 4.11 -8.22 -17.02
CA THR A 433 2.84 -8.94 -17.20
C THR A 433 1.87 -8.76 -16.02
N ALA A 434 2.30 -9.02 -14.78
CA ALA A 434 1.48 -8.88 -13.58
C ALA A 434 1.04 -7.42 -13.36
N LYS A 435 1.97 -6.49 -13.56
CA LYS A 435 1.70 -5.05 -13.47
C LYS A 435 0.71 -4.59 -14.53
N GLY A 436 0.93 -5.02 -15.78
CA GLY A 436 0.03 -4.75 -16.90
C GLY A 436 -1.37 -5.33 -16.65
N TYR A 437 -1.46 -6.53 -16.09
CA TYR A 437 -2.72 -7.18 -15.76
C TYR A 437 -3.51 -6.44 -14.67
N SER A 438 -2.89 -6.17 -13.51
CA SER A 438 -3.54 -5.42 -12.42
C SER A 438 -3.99 -4.02 -12.90
N THR A 439 -3.18 -3.35 -13.72
CA THR A 439 -3.54 -2.06 -14.32
C THR A 439 -4.70 -2.19 -15.30
N GLY A 440 -4.69 -3.19 -16.17
CA GLY A 440 -5.76 -3.43 -17.13
C GLY A 440 -7.11 -3.69 -16.48
N ILE A 441 -7.14 -4.39 -15.35
CA ILE A 441 -8.38 -4.65 -14.62
C ILE A 441 -8.84 -3.41 -13.82
N PHE A 442 -8.02 -2.95 -12.86
CA PHE A 442 -8.43 -1.88 -11.94
C PHE A 442 -8.54 -0.49 -12.59
N LEU A 443 -7.72 -0.19 -13.61
CA LEU A 443 -7.77 1.10 -14.30
C LEU A 443 -8.43 0.99 -15.68
N GLY A 444 -8.30 -0.12 -16.40
CA GLY A 444 -8.93 -0.28 -17.71
C GLY A 444 -10.41 -0.65 -17.61
N LEU A 445 -10.68 -1.89 -17.16
CA LEU A 445 -12.02 -2.47 -17.11
C LEU A 445 -12.94 -1.70 -16.16
N ASN A 446 -12.48 -1.41 -14.94
CA ASN A 446 -13.31 -0.73 -13.94
C ASN A 446 -13.58 0.75 -14.30
N LEU A 447 -12.64 1.45 -14.93
CA LEU A 447 -12.88 2.80 -15.44
C LEU A 447 -13.88 2.78 -16.61
N LEU A 448 -13.77 1.81 -17.53
CA LEU A 448 -14.72 1.66 -18.63
C LEU A 448 -16.14 1.39 -18.11
N ALA A 449 -16.27 0.45 -17.16
CA ALA A 449 -17.53 0.16 -16.48
C ALA A 449 -18.12 1.42 -15.83
N PHE A 450 -17.30 2.18 -15.12
CA PHE A 450 -17.69 3.44 -14.50
C PHE A 450 -18.19 4.48 -15.52
N LEU A 451 -17.47 4.66 -16.64
CA LEU A 451 -17.88 5.59 -17.70
C LEU A 451 -19.21 5.18 -18.35
N VAL A 452 -19.43 3.88 -18.58
CA VAL A 452 -20.71 3.35 -19.09
C VAL A 452 -21.85 3.65 -18.12
N ILE A 453 -21.64 3.40 -16.82
CA ILE A 453 -22.61 3.72 -15.77
C ILE A 453 -22.97 5.21 -15.83
N VAL A 454 -21.98 6.10 -15.75
CA VAL A 454 -22.21 7.57 -15.78
C VAL A 454 -22.96 8.01 -17.05
N PHE A 455 -22.61 7.46 -18.21
CA PHE A 455 -23.29 7.75 -19.47
C PHE A 455 -24.77 7.30 -19.46
N CYS A 456 -25.03 6.06 -19.04
CA CYS A 456 -26.37 5.50 -18.94
C CYS A 456 -27.25 6.33 -18.00
N TYR A 457 -26.71 6.77 -16.87
CA TYR A 457 -27.44 7.58 -15.89
C TYR A 457 -27.75 8.98 -16.36
N SER A 458 -26.75 9.65 -16.96
CA SER A 458 -26.94 10.97 -17.55
C SER A 458 -28.06 10.92 -18.60
N SER A 459 -28.07 9.88 -19.44
CA SER A 459 -29.10 9.69 -20.45
C SER A 459 -30.48 9.36 -19.87
N MET A 460 -30.55 8.52 -18.83
CA MET A 460 -31.81 8.23 -18.13
C MET A 460 -32.41 9.49 -17.51
N PHE A 461 -31.59 10.29 -16.80
CA PHE A 461 -32.06 11.53 -16.17
C PHE A 461 -32.54 12.54 -17.22
N TYR A 462 -31.78 12.70 -18.31
CA TYR A 462 -32.17 13.55 -19.43
C TYR A 462 -33.51 13.13 -20.05
N SER A 463 -33.72 11.82 -20.25
CA SER A 463 -34.98 11.29 -20.78
C SER A 463 -36.15 11.57 -19.84
N ILE A 464 -36.00 11.34 -18.53
CA ILE A 464 -37.04 11.62 -17.53
C ILE A 464 -37.37 13.11 -17.48
N TYR A 465 -36.35 13.98 -17.49
CA TYR A 465 -36.53 15.44 -17.52
C TYR A 465 -37.32 15.89 -18.76
N LYS A 466 -36.94 15.40 -19.94
CA LYS A 466 -37.62 15.72 -21.20
C LYS A 466 -39.07 15.24 -21.23
N THR A 467 -39.34 14.01 -20.77
CA THR A 467 -40.69 13.46 -20.73
C THR A 467 -41.56 14.16 -19.68
N GLY A 468 -40.97 14.66 -18.58
CA GLY A 468 -41.66 15.42 -17.53
C GLY A 468 -42.17 16.81 -17.93
N ILE A 469 -41.54 17.46 -18.91
CA ILE A 469 -41.95 18.79 -19.40
C ILE A 469 -43.13 18.71 -20.37
N ASN A 470 -43.29 17.60 -21.09
CA ASN A 470 -44.23 17.51 -22.22
C ASN A 470 -45.65 17.00 -21.88
N THR A 471 -45.95 16.58 -20.64
CA THR A 471 -47.29 16.05 -20.29
C THR A 471 -47.74 16.41 -18.87
N THR A 472 -48.86 17.12 -18.76
CA THR A 472 -49.43 17.63 -17.49
C THR A 472 -50.25 16.58 -16.70
N ASP A 473 -50.81 15.55 -17.34
CA ASP A 473 -51.58 14.46 -16.69
C ASP A 473 -50.73 13.37 -16.01
N VAL A 474 -49.40 13.46 -16.12
CA VAL A 474 -48.46 12.41 -15.72
C VAL A 474 -47.81 12.69 -14.35
N ARG A 475 -48.23 13.72 -13.62
CA ARG A 475 -47.57 14.18 -12.37
C ARG A 475 -47.41 13.08 -11.31
N ASN A 476 -48.36 12.15 -11.19
CA ASN A 476 -48.27 11.00 -10.26
C ASN A 476 -47.31 9.88 -10.74
N ARG A 477 -47.20 9.64 -12.06
CA ARG A 477 -46.17 8.71 -12.60
C ARG A 477 -44.78 9.34 -12.55
N LEU A 478 -44.70 10.64 -12.84
CA LEU A 478 -43.48 11.44 -12.76
C LEU A 478 -42.88 11.43 -11.35
N HIS A 479 -43.70 11.55 -10.29
CA HIS A 479 -43.23 11.41 -8.91
C HIS A 479 -42.66 10.02 -8.60
N LYS A 480 -43.25 8.95 -9.16
CA LYS A 480 -42.73 7.57 -9.02
C LYS A 480 -41.41 7.40 -9.79
N ASP A 481 -41.33 7.89 -11.01
CA ASP A 481 -40.14 7.77 -11.87
C ASP A 481 -38.96 8.63 -11.35
N VAL A 482 -39.24 9.83 -10.81
CA VAL A 482 -38.25 10.70 -10.15
C VAL A 482 -37.76 10.09 -8.83
N ALA A 483 -38.65 9.50 -8.02
CA ALA A 483 -38.25 8.80 -6.80
C ALA A 483 -37.37 7.58 -7.10
N VAL A 484 -37.67 6.87 -8.19
CA VAL A 484 -36.86 5.75 -8.69
C VAL A 484 -35.51 6.25 -9.22
N ALA A 485 -35.46 7.35 -9.98
CA ALA A 485 -34.23 7.93 -10.50
C ALA A 485 -33.30 8.47 -9.39
N ASN A 486 -33.84 9.21 -8.41
CA ASN A 486 -33.07 9.72 -7.26
C ASN A 486 -32.46 8.58 -6.43
N ARG A 487 -33.15 7.45 -6.33
CA ARG A 487 -32.62 6.28 -5.65
C ARG A 487 -31.43 5.67 -6.39
N PHE A 488 -31.51 5.58 -7.71
CA PHE A 488 -30.39 5.10 -8.50
C PHE A 488 -29.22 6.09 -8.54
N PHE A 489 -29.48 7.40 -8.47
CA PHE A 489 -28.43 8.41 -8.32
C PHE A 489 -27.57 8.14 -7.09
N PHE A 490 -28.16 7.83 -5.92
CA PHE A 490 -27.38 7.51 -4.72
C PHE A 490 -26.56 6.23 -4.84
N ILE A 491 -27.05 5.23 -5.59
CA ILE A 491 -26.31 3.99 -5.89
C ILE A 491 -25.04 4.28 -6.70
N VAL A 492 -25.20 5.05 -7.77
CA VAL A 492 -24.10 5.41 -8.66
C VAL A 492 -23.11 6.31 -7.96
N PHE A 493 -23.62 7.27 -7.19
CA PHE A 493 -22.80 8.19 -6.44
C PHE A 493 -21.97 7.47 -5.37
N SER A 494 -22.56 6.51 -4.64
CA SER A 494 -21.81 5.70 -3.68
C SER A 494 -20.73 4.86 -4.36
N ASP A 495 -21.05 4.21 -5.48
CA ASP A 495 -20.08 3.40 -6.23
C ASP A 495 -18.94 4.28 -6.80
N ALA A 496 -19.28 5.43 -7.39
CA ALA A 496 -18.31 6.43 -7.88
C ALA A 496 -17.31 6.86 -6.80
N LEU A 497 -17.81 7.18 -5.61
CA LEU A 497 -16.98 7.59 -4.48
C LEU A 497 -16.04 6.48 -3.99
N CYS A 498 -16.40 5.21 -4.17
CA CYS A 498 -15.55 4.08 -3.81
C CYS A 498 -14.44 3.84 -4.84
N TRP A 499 -14.70 4.10 -6.12
CA TRP A 499 -13.72 3.85 -7.19
C TRP A 499 -12.72 4.99 -7.40
N ILE A 500 -13.08 6.25 -7.12
CA ILE A 500 -12.17 7.40 -7.27
C ILE A 500 -10.83 7.17 -6.51
N PRO A 501 -10.80 6.78 -5.22
CA PRO A 501 -9.56 6.50 -4.51
C PRO A 501 -8.72 5.39 -5.15
N ILE A 502 -9.37 4.34 -5.66
CA ILE A 502 -8.70 3.20 -6.32
C ILE A 502 -7.99 3.66 -7.60
N PHE A 503 -8.67 4.47 -8.43
CA PHE A 503 -8.08 5.04 -9.64
C PHE A 503 -6.92 5.98 -9.32
N LEU A 504 -7.02 6.79 -8.27
CA LEU A 504 -5.94 7.69 -7.85
C LEU A 504 -4.71 6.91 -7.39
N VAL A 505 -4.88 5.92 -6.50
CA VAL A 505 -3.78 5.08 -6.02
C VAL A 505 -3.09 4.37 -7.19
N LYS A 506 -3.86 3.82 -8.14
CA LYS A 506 -3.27 3.14 -9.31
C LYS A 506 -2.54 4.10 -10.24
N THR A 507 -3.08 5.31 -10.44
CA THR A 507 -2.43 6.35 -11.25
C THR A 507 -1.12 6.83 -10.62
N PHE A 508 -1.10 7.07 -9.31
CA PHE A 508 0.13 7.43 -8.60
C PHE A 508 1.17 6.31 -8.62
N SER A 509 0.74 5.05 -8.53
CA SER A 509 1.62 3.89 -8.68
C SER A 509 2.25 3.81 -10.08
N LEU A 510 1.52 4.19 -11.15
CA LEU A 510 2.08 4.29 -12.50
C LEU A 510 3.07 5.46 -12.64
N LEU A 511 2.83 6.58 -11.96
CA LEU A 511 3.72 7.74 -11.93
C LEU A 511 4.97 7.54 -11.05
N LYS A 512 5.13 6.36 -10.43
CA LYS A 512 6.25 6.01 -9.51
C LYS A 512 6.39 6.97 -8.34
N MET A 513 5.27 7.54 -7.86
CA MET A 513 5.26 8.32 -6.64
C MET A 513 5.23 7.37 -5.43
N GLU A 514 5.96 7.69 -4.36
CA GLU A 514 5.91 6.94 -3.11
C GLU A 514 4.52 7.10 -2.47
N ILE A 515 3.77 6.00 -2.38
CA ILE A 515 2.46 5.96 -1.74
C ILE A 515 2.64 5.36 -0.34
N PRO A 516 2.28 6.08 0.73
CA PRO A 516 2.27 5.51 2.06
C PRO A 516 1.40 4.24 2.10
N GLY A 517 1.95 3.11 2.55
CA GLY A 517 1.21 1.85 2.60
C GLY A 517 -0.03 1.86 3.49
N THR A 518 -0.13 2.84 4.40
CA THR A 518 -1.35 3.12 5.17
C THR A 518 -2.55 3.43 4.27
N ILE A 519 -2.37 4.15 3.16
CA ILE A 519 -3.45 4.48 2.21
C ILE A 519 -3.97 3.20 1.56
N ASN A 520 -3.08 2.31 1.12
CA ASN A 520 -3.46 1.03 0.52
C ASN A 520 -4.28 0.18 1.51
N SER A 521 -3.92 0.20 2.79
CA SER A 521 -4.66 -0.49 3.86
C SER A 521 -6.11 -0.02 3.96
N TRP A 522 -6.30 1.30 4.03
CA TRP A 522 -7.63 1.91 4.14
C TRP A 522 -8.48 1.63 2.90
N VAL A 523 -7.87 1.62 1.72
CA VAL A 523 -8.60 1.29 0.49
C VAL A 523 -9.11 -0.15 0.54
N VAL A 524 -8.26 -1.12 0.84
CA VAL A 524 -8.64 -2.55 0.82
C VAL A 524 -9.60 -2.93 1.95
N ILE A 525 -9.38 -2.41 3.16
CA ILE A 525 -10.15 -2.80 4.35
C ILE A 525 -11.46 -2.03 4.47
N PHE A 526 -11.52 -0.78 3.97
CA PHE A 526 -12.66 0.10 4.18
C PHE A 526 -13.35 0.49 2.87
N ILE A 527 -12.63 1.10 1.92
CA ILE A 527 -13.25 1.69 0.73
C ILE A 527 -13.79 0.63 -0.23
N LEU A 528 -13.05 -0.47 -0.43
CA LEU A 528 -13.48 -1.52 -1.34
C LEU A 528 -14.72 -2.29 -0.81
N PRO A 529 -14.77 -2.69 0.49
CA PRO A 529 -15.92 -3.40 1.04
C PRO A 529 -17.14 -2.51 1.34
N ILE A 530 -16.99 -1.18 1.43
CA ILE A 530 -18.12 -0.27 1.73
C ILE A 530 -19.20 -0.34 0.65
N ASN A 531 -18.80 -0.56 -0.61
CA ASN A 531 -19.75 -0.69 -1.71
C ASN A 531 -20.66 -1.90 -1.50
N SER A 532 -20.05 -3.07 -1.22
CA SER A 532 -20.76 -4.31 -0.90
C SER A 532 -21.61 -4.22 0.39
N ALA A 533 -21.22 -3.36 1.34
CA ALA A 533 -21.97 -3.11 2.58
C ALA A 533 -23.19 -2.20 2.36
N LEU A 534 -23.09 -1.22 1.46
CA LEU A 534 -24.15 -0.26 1.16
C LEU A 534 -25.21 -0.82 0.20
N ASN A 535 -24.83 -1.76 -0.67
CA ASN A 535 -25.73 -2.39 -1.65
C ASN A 535 -27.06 -2.88 -1.05
N PRO A 536 -27.09 -3.64 0.06
CA PRO A 536 -28.33 -4.02 0.74
C PRO A 536 -29.27 -2.85 1.09
N ILE A 537 -28.70 -1.75 1.60
CA ILE A 537 -29.44 -0.56 2.04
C ILE A 537 -30.06 0.13 0.82
N LEU A 538 -29.26 0.31 -0.22
CA LEU A 538 -29.66 1.02 -1.42
C LEU A 538 -30.66 0.23 -2.28
N TYR A 539 -30.49 -1.10 -2.38
CA TYR A 539 -31.33 -1.97 -3.22
C TYR A 539 -32.59 -2.52 -2.54
N THR A 540 -32.67 -2.55 -1.21
CA THR A 540 -33.82 -3.17 -0.53
C THR A 540 -34.37 -2.34 0.62
N LEU A 541 -33.55 -1.89 1.58
CA LEU A 541 -34.05 -1.27 2.81
C LEU A 541 -34.71 0.09 2.60
N THR A 542 -34.29 0.84 1.59
CA THR A 542 -34.84 2.17 1.26
C THR A 542 -36.13 2.13 0.42
N THR A 543 -36.64 0.93 0.08
CA THR A 543 -37.86 0.83 -0.73
C THR A 543 -39.14 1.07 0.09
N SER A 544 -40.11 1.79 -0.49
CA SER A 544 -41.45 1.93 0.09
C SER A 544 -42.11 0.58 0.37
N PHE A 545 -41.86 -0.39 -0.50
CA PHE A 545 -42.27 -1.77 -0.34
C PHE A 545 -41.71 -2.45 0.92
N PHE A 546 -40.42 -2.23 1.24
CA PHE A 546 -39.83 -2.71 2.49
C PHE A 546 -40.51 -2.07 3.69
N ARG A 547 -40.73 -0.76 3.63
CA ARG A 547 -41.37 0.01 4.71
C ARG A 547 -42.78 -0.50 5.02
N GLU A 548 -43.60 -0.74 4.00
CA GLU A 548 -44.94 -1.32 4.14
C GLU A 548 -44.91 -2.74 4.71
N GLN A 549 -43.95 -3.59 4.32
CA GLN A 549 -43.85 -4.95 4.83
C GLN A 549 -43.35 -5.01 6.28
N VAL A 550 -42.42 -4.12 6.66
CA VAL A 550 -42.00 -3.96 8.05
C VAL A 550 -43.17 -3.47 8.90
N GLU A 551 -43.96 -2.51 8.41
CA GLU A 551 -45.19 -2.09 9.09
C GLU A 551 -46.17 -3.25 9.27
N LEU A 552 -46.38 -4.09 8.25
CA LEU A 552 -47.24 -5.27 8.35
C LEU A 552 -46.72 -6.32 9.34
N LEU A 553 -45.40 -6.56 9.38
CA LEU A 553 -44.77 -7.49 10.32
C LEU A 553 -44.82 -6.95 11.76
N LEU A 554 -44.55 -5.66 11.95
CA LEU A 554 -44.70 -4.97 13.24
C LEU A 554 -46.15 -5.00 13.72
N CYS A 555 -47.12 -4.79 12.83
CA CYS A 555 -48.54 -4.92 13.14
C CYS A 555 -48.90 -6.36 13.55
N ARG A 556 -48.41 -7.38 12.84
CA ARG A 556 -48.63 -8.80 13.21
C ARG A 556 -47.97 -9.15 14.53
N TRP A 557 -46.78 -8.62 14.80
CA TRP A 557 -46.08 -8.84 16.06
C TRP A 557 -46.78 -8.15 17.24
N GLN A 558 -47.26 -6.91 17.07
CA GLN A 558 -48.09 -6.22 18.06
C GLN A 558 -49.42 -6.94 18.30
N ARG A 559 -50.05 -7.51 17.26
CA ARG A 559 -51.29 -8.28 17.38
C ARG A 559 -51.08 -9.66 18.03
N SER A 560 -49.93 -10.28 17.80
CA SER A 560 -49.52 -11.52 18.46
C SER A 560 -49.17 -11.27 19.94
N SER A 561 -48.50 -10.17 20.25
CA SER A 561 -48.18 -9.79 21.64
C SER A 561 -49.43 -9.38 22.42
N SER A 562 -50.44 -8.76 21.79
CA SER A 562 -51.74 -8.51 22.42
C SER A 562 -52.53 -9.80 22.67
N LEU A 563 -52.55 -10.74 21.71
CA LEU A 563 -53.16 -12.07 21.88
C LEU A 563 -52.48 -12.92 22.97
N MET A 564 -51.16 -12.82 23.14
CA MET A 564 -50.46 -13.45 24.27
C MET A 564 -50.76 -12.77 25.61
N LYS A 565 -51.08 -11.47 25.62
CA LYS A 565 -51.50 -10.73 26.82
C LYS A 565 -52.91 -11.13 27.26
N ASP A 566 -53.82 -11.32 26.31
CA ASP A 566 -55.19 -11.79 26.58
C ASP A 566 -55.21 -13.28 27.00
N ARG A 567 -54.31 -14.11 26.48
CA ARG A 567 -54.17 -15.51 26.93
C ARG A 567 -53.61 -15.63 28.37
N LYS A 568 -52.86 -14.63 28.83
CA LYS A 568 -52.39 -14.53 30.23
C LYS A 568 -53.45 -13.94 31.18
N SER A 569 -54.41 -13.16 30.69
CA SER A 569 -55.54 -12.68 31.51
C SER A 569 -56.62 -13.75 31.67
N LEU A 570 -56.87 -14.59 30.65
CA LEU A 570 -57.86 -15.69 30.72
C LEU A 570 -57.43 -16.91 31.55
N THR A 571 -56.19 -16.99 32.02
CA THR A 571 -55.71 -18.07 32.90
C THR A 571 -55.76 -17.73 34.39
N SER A 572 -56.27 -16.54 34.76
CA SER A 572 -56.40 -16.08 36.15
C SER A 572 -57.81 -15.59 36.48
N THR A 573 -58.84 -16.44 36.32
CA THR A 573 -60.11 -16.28 37.05
C THR A 573 -60.95 -17.55 36.97
N THR A 574 -60.80 -18.40 37.97
CA THR A 574 -61.65 -19.55 38.24
C THR A 574 -62.74 -19.11 39.23
N ILE A 575 -64.00 -19.21 38.80
CA ILE A 575 -65.24 -19.40 39.58
C ILE A 575 -65.62 -18.30 40.60
N TYR A 576 -66.68 -17.56 40.28
CA TYR A 576 -67.77 -17.29 41.23
C TYR A 576 -69.10 -17.20 40.46
N MET A 577 -70.07 -18.03 40.86
CA MET A 577 -71.48 -17.94 40.46
C MET A 577 -72.21 -16.97 41.38
N ASP A 578 -73.11 -16.13 40.85
CA ASP A 578 -74.51 -16.04 41.30
C ASP A 578 -75.39 -15.31 40.25
N PRO A 579 -76.69 -15.62 40.10
CA PRO A 579 -77.53 -15.18 38.99
C PRO A 579 -78.56 -14.12 39.40
N SER A 580 -78.69 -13.03 38.62
CA SER A 580 -79.98 -12.33 38.54
C SER A 580 -80.04 -11.32 37.39
N ARG A 581 -80.97 -11.61 36.47
CA ARG A 581 -81.94 -10.69 35.85
C ARG A 581 -81.49 -9.62 34.84
N HIS A 582 -82.04 -9.81 33.63
CA HIS A 582 -82.71 -8.83 32.75
C HIS A 582 -81.88 -7.62 32.26
N THR A 583 -81.87 -7.17 31.00
CA THR A 583 -82.60 -7.40 29.74
C THR A 583 -81.95 -6.43 28.76
N PHE A 584 -81.69 -6.81 27.51
CA PHE A 584 -82.16 -6.13 26.28
C PHE A 584 -81.35 -6.57 25.04
N TYR A 585 -82.04 -7.37 24.22
CA TYR A 585 -82.25 -7.25 22.76
C TYR A 585 -81.09 -7.24 21.73
N HIS A 586 -81.16 -8.30 20.89
CA HIS A 586 -80.87 -8.49 19.45
C HIS A 586 -79.52 -8.01 18.85
N SER A 587 -78.65 -8.86 18.28
CA SER A 587 -78.74 -9.97 17.30
C SER A 587 -79.04 -9.59 15.84
N LYS A 588 -77.98 -9.68 15.03
CA LYS A 588 -77.85 -10.28 13.67
C LYS A 588 -78.93 -10.01 12.61
N GLY A 589 -78.48 -9.47 11.46
CA GLY A 589 -79.02 -9.75 10.12
C GLY A 589 -77.91 -9.49 9.09
N LYS A 590 -77.28 -10.52 8.53
CA LYS A 590 -77.59 -11.26 7.29
C LYS A 590 -77.12 -10.56 6.00
N MET A 591 -76.29 -11.33 5.31
CA MET A 591 -75.72 -11.21 3.98
C MET A 591 -76.81 -11.16 2.90
N SER A 592 -76.67 -10.28 1.92
CA SER A 592 -77.40 -10.35 0.64
C SER A 592 -76.43 -10.33 -0.54
N ARG A 593 -76.65 -11.31 -1.41
CA ARG A 593 -76.03 -11.58 -2.70
C ARG A 593 -76.79 -10.75 -3.73
N VAL A 594 -76.11 -10.01 -4.61
CA VAL A 594 -76.74 -9.38 -5.78
C VAL A 594 -75.97 -9.78 -7.04
N THR A 595 -76.78 -10.16 -8.02
CA THR A 595 -76.53 -10.86 -9.27
C THR A 595 -76.24 -9.87 -10.40
N TYR A 596 -75.56 -10.34 -11.45
CA TYR A 596 -75.40 -9.70 -12.77
C TYR A 596 -76.75 -9.40 -13.46
N PRO A 597 -76.76 -8.47 -14.43
CA PRO A 597 -77.59 -8.60 -15.63
C PRO A 597 -76.74 -8.76 -16.91
N ASP A 598 -77.21 -9.65 -17.78
CA ASP A 598 -76.77 -9.89 -19.16
C ASP A 598 -77.61 -9.07 -20.17
N ALA A 599 -77.00 -8.86 -21.36
CA ALA A 599 -77.56 -8.49 -22.68
C ALA A 599 -78.11 -7.05 -22.85
N ASP A 600 -77.87 -6.32 -23.96
CA ASP A 600 -77.84 -6.79 -25.35
C ASP A 600 -77.08 -5.85 -26.32
N ALA A 601 -76.83 -6.43 -27.51
CA ALA A 601 -76.35 -5.97 -28.81
C ALA A 601 -76.34 -4.47 -29.23
N GLN A 602 -75.43 -4.20 -30.19
CA GLN A 602 -75.65 -3.58 -31.52
C GLN A 602 -74.86 -2.29 -31.91
N TYR A 603 -74.20 -2.42 -33.07
CA TYR A 603 -73.79 -1.46 -34.11
C TYR A 603 -72.45 -0.69 -34.05
N ASP A 604 -71.72 -0.91 -35.16
CA ASP A 604 -70.67 -0.18 -35.90
C ASP A 604 -69.23 -0.03 -35.36
#